data_AF-Q2VTM9-F1
#
_entry.id   AF-Q2VTM9-F1
#
_cell.length_a   1.000
_cell.length_b   1.000
_cell.length_c   1.000
_cell.angle_alpha   90.00
_cell.angle_beta   90.00
_cell.angle_gamma   90.00
#
_symmetry.space_group_name_H-M   'P 1'
#
loop_
_entity.id
_entity.type
_entity.pdbx_description
1 polymer ?
#
loop_
_entity_poly.entity_id
_entity_poly.type
_entity_poly.pdbx_seq_one_letter_code
_entity_poly.pdbx_strand_id
1 'polypeptide(L)'
;MSLSKQVLPRDVKMRYHMDGCVNGHQFIIEGEGTGKPYEGKKILELRVTKGGPLPFAFDILSSVFTYGNRCFCEYPEDMPDYFKQSLPEGHSWERTLMFEDGGCGTASAHISLDKNCFVHKSTFHGVNFPANGPVMQKKTLNWEPSSELITAGDGILKGDVTMFLMLEGGHRLKCQFTTSYKAKKAVKMPPNHIIEHRLVRKEVADAVQIQEHAVAKHFIV
;
A
#
# COMPACT_ATOMS: atom_id res chain seq x y z
N MET A 1 23.07 14.23 18.40
CA MET A 1 22.65 12.82 18.59
C MET A 1 22.76 12.11 17.25
N SER A 2 23.32 10.90 17.25
CA SER A 2 24.01 10.30 16.11
C SER A 2 23.09 9.89 14.95
N LEU A 3 23.28 10.47 13.77
CA LEU A 3 22.71 10.04 12.48
C LEU A 3 23.24 8.67 11.99
N SER A 4 24.01 7.93 12.81
CA SER A 4 24.83 6.79 12.38
C SER A 4 24.14 5.41 12.33
N LYS A 5 22.81 5.33 12.21
CA LYS A 5 22.11 4.02 12.06
C LYS A 5 20.98 4.02 11.02
N GLN A 6 20.93 5.01 10.14
CA GLN A 6 19.96 5.00 9.03
C GLN A 6 20.54 4.27 7.82
N VAL A 7 19.90 3.17 7.42
CA VAL A 7 20.26 2.36 6.24
C VAL A 7 19.87 3.07 4.94
N LEU A 8 18.92 4.00 5.01
CA LEU A 8 18.41 4.76 3.87
C LEU A 8 18.81 6.24 3.99
N PRO A 9 19.05 6.93 2.86
CA PRO A 9 19.12 8.39 2.86
C PRO A 9 17.76 8.99 3.25
N ARG A 10 17.78 10.27 3.66
CA ARG A 10 16.56 11.00 4.03
C ARG A 10 15.52 11.00 2.92
N ASP A 11 15.96 11.22 1.68
CA ASP A 11 15.13 11.27 0.50
C ASP A 11 15.52 10.12 -0.45
N VAL A 12 14.52 9.36 -0.89
CA VAL A 12 14.68 8.22 -1.79
C VAL A 12 13.73 8.35 -2.97
N LYS A 13 14.07 7.66 -4.07
CA LYS A 13 13.21 7.53 -5.25
C LYS A 13 12.46 6.20 -5.22
N MET A 14 11.40 6.11 -6.00
CA MET A 14 10.65 4.87 -6.19
C MET A 14 10.24 4.71 -7.65
N ARG A 15 10.21 3.45 -8.10
CA ARG A 15 9.65 3.02 -9.38
C ARG A 15 8.67 1.88 -9.14
N TYR A 16 7.54 1.94 -9.84
CA TYR A 16 6.41 1.04 -9.68
C TYR A 16 6.04 0.45 -11.02
N HIS A 17 5.74 -0.86 -10.99
CA HIS A 17 5.14 -1.59 -12.09
C HIS A 17 4.04 -2.49 -11.54
N MET A 18 2.87 -2.47 -12.18
CA MET A 18 1.76 -3.35 -11.85
C MET A 18 1.14 -3.95 -13.10
N ASP A 19 1.06 -5.28 -13.13
CA ASP A 19 0.14 -6.01 -14.02
C ASP A 19 -1.18 -6.24 -13.29
N GLY A 20 -2.32 -6.03 -13.95
CA GLY A 20 -3.60 -6.20 -13.30
C GLY A 20 -4.73 -6.67 -14.19
N CYS A 21 -5.75 -7.23 -13.55
CA CYS A 21 -7.02 -7.59 -14.17
C CYS A 21 -8.17 -7.32 -13.19
N VAL A 22 -9.21 -6.63 -13.63
CA VAL A 22 -10.43 -6.38 -12.84
C VAL A 22 -11.64 -6.76 -13.67
N ASN A 23 -12.45 -7.71 -13.19
CA ASN A 23 -13.63 -8.22 -13.90
C ASN A 23 -13.32 -8.60 -15.37
N GLY A 24 -12.14 -9.19 -15.62
CA GLY A 24 -11.69 -9.58 -16.96
C GLY A 24 -10.97 -8.48 -17.76
N HIS A 25 -11.00 -7.21 -17.31
CA HIS A 25 -10.31 -6.10 -17.96
C HIS A 25 -8.83 -6.03 -17.53
N GLN A 26 -7.91 -6.32 -18.46
CA GLN A 26 -6.47 -6.29 -18.21
C GLN A 26 -5.88 -4.88 -18.35
N PHE A 27 -4.90 -4.55 -17.51
CA PHE A 27 -4.21 -3.26 -17.53
C PHE A 27 -2.77 -3.36 -17.03
N ILE A 28 -1.96 -2.35 -17.37
CA ILE A 28 -0.61 -2.14 -16.81
C ILE A 28 -0.54 -0.71 -16.27
N ILE A 29 0.05 -0.56 -15.08
CA ILE A 29 0.37 0.74 -14.48
C ILE A 29 1.87 0.83 -14.24
N GLU A 30 2.46 1.94 -14.69
CA GLU A 30 3.82 2.35 -14.33
C GLU A 30 3.74 3.55 -13.40
N GLY A 31 4.77 3.75 -12.58
CA GLY A 31 4.79 4.89 -11.68
C GLY A 31 6.16 5.24 -11.16
N GLU A 32 6.29 6.50 -10.76
CA GLU A 32 7.48 7.04 -10.12
C GLU A 32 7.09 7.81 -8.87
N GLY A 33 8.05 7.99 -7.96
CA GLY A 33 7.78 8.73 -6.75
C GLY A 33 9.02 9.11 -5.98
N THR A 34 8.80 9.92 -4.94
CA THR A 34 9.80 10.29 -3.96
C THR A 34 9.22 10.23 -2.56
N GLY A 35 10.06 10.02 -1.56
CA GLY A 35 9.59 9.99 -0.18
C GLY A 35 10.70 10.02 0.83
N LYS A 36 10.26 10.10 2.09
CA LYS A 36 11.09 10.22 3.28
C LYS A 36 10.78 9.04 4.21
N PRO A 37 11.55 7.94 4.14
CA PRO A 37 11.20 6.67 4.78
C PRO A 37 11.01 6.78 6.29
N TYR A 38 11.84 7.59 6.96
CA TYR A 38 11.81 7.80 8.41
C TYR A 38 10.79 8.85 8.87
N GLU A 39 10.28 9.69 7.96
CA GLU A 39 9.19 10.64 8.24
C GLU A 39 7.82 10.07 7.82
N GLY A 40 7.77 8.79 7.43
CA GLY A 40 6.54 8.09 7.06
C GLY A 40 5.83 8.63 5.82
N LYS A 41 6.49 9.45 4.98
CA LYS A 41 5.83 10.22 3.90
C LYS A 41 6.31 9.80 2.52
N LYS A 42 5.39 9.76 1.56
CA LYS A 42 5.74 9.63 0.14
C LYS A 42 4.68 10.23 -0.78
N ILE A 43 5.12 10.53 -1.99
CA ILE A 43 4.28 10.96 -3.12
C ILE A 43 4.61 10.12 -4.35
N LEU A 44 3.56 9.68 -5.04
CA LEU A 44 3.61 8.85 -6.23
C LEU A 44 2.87 9.55 -7.38
N GLU A 45 3.36 9.38 -8.60
CA GLU A 45 2.63 9.64 -9.83
C GLU A 45 2.54 8.33 -10.62
N LEU A 46 1.31 7.92 -10.91
CA LEU A 46 1.00 6.63 -11.52
C LEU A 46 0.28 6.87 -12.86
N ARG A 47 0.61 6.05 -13.86
CA ARG A 47 0.07 6.15 -15.21
C ARG A 47 -0.37 4.78 -15.70
N VAL A 48 -1.59 4.70 -16.23
CA VAL A 48 -2.08 3.50 -16.91
C VAL A 48 -1.46 3.47 -18.31
N THR A 49 -0.50 2.57 -18.52
CA THR A 49 0.25 2.48 -19.79
C THR A 49 -0.36 1.50 -20.77
N LYS A 50 -1.19 0.55 -20.30
CA LYS A 50 -2.01 -0.35 -21.13
C LYS A 50 -3.36 -0.60 -20.49
N GLY A 51 -4.39 -0.81 -21.32
CA GLY A 51 -5.75 -1.07 -20.85
C GLY A 51 -6.48 0.18 -20.34
N GLY A 52 -6.01 1.38 -20.66
CA GLY A 52 -6.72 2.63 -20.35
C GLY A 52 -7.80 2.95 -21.40
N PRO A 53 -8.82 3.78 -21.06
CA PRO A 53 -9.15 4.22 -19.70
C PRO A 53 -9.71 3.08 -18.85
N LEU A 54 -9.45 3.10 -17.54
CA LEU A 54 -9.94 2.04 -16.65
C LEU A 54 -11.48 2.12 -16.50
N PRO A 55 -12.21 1.01 -16.70
CA PRO A 55 -13.67 0.95 -16.58
C PRO A 55 -14.14 0.77 -15.12
N PHE A 56 -13.27 1.04 -14.15
CA PHE A 56 -13.52 0.89 -12.72
C PHE A 56 -12.75 1.98 -11.96
N ALA A 57 -13.07 2.13 -10.67
CA ALA A 57 -12.46 3.16 -9.85
C ALA A 57 -11.01 2.86 -9.48
N PHE A 58 -10.11 3.84 -9.63
CA PHE A 58 -8.68 3.68 -9.32
C PHE A 58 -8.42 3.41 -7.83
N ASP A 59 -9.33 3.83 -6.94
CA ASP A 59 -9.12 3.74 -5.50
C ASP A 59 -8.83 2.31 -5.01
N ILE A 60 -9.40 1.28 -5.65
CA ILE A 60 -9.14 -0.13 -5.29
C ILE A 60 -7.68 -0.56 -5.52
N LEU A 61 -6.94 0.17 -6.37
CA LEU A 61 -5.52 -0.06 -6.66
C LEU A 61 -4.61 0.81 -5.79
N SER A 62 -5.10 1.97 -5.33
CA SER A 62 -4.29 2.98 -4.63
C SER A 62 -3.58 2.44 -3.38
N SER A 63 -4.23 1.56 -2.62
CA SER A 63 -3.68 0.95 -1.41
C SER A 63 -2.59 -0.10 -1.70
N VAL A 64 -2.55 -0.66 -2.91
CA VAL A 64 -1.48 -1.57 -3.32
C VAL A 64 -0.17 -0.82 -3.53
N PHE A 65 -0.19 0.38 -4.12
CA PHE A 65 1.02 1.18 -4.32
C PHE A 65 1.51 1.84 -3.02
N THR A 66 0.57 2.31 -2.21
CA THR A 66 0.85 3.03 -0.95
C THR A 66 1.08 2.07 0.20
N TYR A 67 0.03 1.49 0.78
CA TYR A 67 0.11 0.51 1.87
C TYR A 67 0.91 -0.74 1.46
N GLY A 68 1.28 -0.90 0.18
CA GLY A 68 2.21 -1.92 -0.26
C GLY A 68 3.68 -1.65 0.11
N ASN A 69 4.16 -0.40 0.17
CA ASN A 69 5.55 -0.13 0.58
C ASN A 69 5.66 0.48 1.96
N ARG A 70 5.80 -0.40 2.96
CA ARG A 70 5.90 -0.08 4.39
C ARG A 70 7.26 0.44 4.86
N CYS A 71 8.25 0.54 3.96
CA CYS A 71 9.50 1.23 4.30
C CYS A 71 9.25 2.73 4.56
N PHE A 72 8.15 3.30 4.04
CA PHE A 72 7.70 4.67 4.29
C PHE A 72 6.71 4.73 5.45
N CYS A 73 7.12 4.21 6.60
CA CYS A 73 6.38 4.28 7.86
C CYS A 73 7.31 4.85 8.94
N GLU A 74 6.84 5.84 9.69
CA GLU A 74 7.58 6.36 10.85
C GLU A 74 7.45 5.37 12.01
N TYR A 75 8.53 4.65 12.31
CA TYR A 75 8.61 3.73 13.45
C TYR A 75 9.25 4.42 14.66
N PRO A 76 8.74 4.20 15.89
CA PRO A 76 9.43 4.60 17.12
C PRO A 76 10.84 4.03 17.19
N GLU A 77 11.80 4.79 17.73
CA GLU A 77 13.21 4.38 17.78
C GLU A 77 13.44 3.07 18.56
N ASP A 78 12.58 2.77 19.53
CA ASP A 78 12.63 1.59 20.38
C ASP A 78 11.94 0.36 19.75
N MET A 79 11.19 0.55 18.65
CA MET A 79 10.48 -0.52 17.96
C MET A 79 11.29 -1.06 16.76
N PRO A 80 11.53 -2.38 16.66
CA PRO A 80 12.18 -2.96 15.49
C PRO A 80 11.37 -2.71 14.20
N ASP A 81 11.90 -1.92 13.28
CA ASP A 81 11.28 -1.69 11.98
C ASP A 81 11.54 -2.90 11.06
N TYR A 82 10.58 -3.81 10.98
CA TYR A 82 10.66 -5.03 10.17
C TYR A 82 10.97 -4.73 8.69
N PHE A 83 10.37 -3.68 8.16
CA PHE A 83 10.41 -3.36 6.73
C PHE A 83 11.75 -2.77 6.33
N LYS A 84 12.26 -1.78 7.07
CA LYS A 84 13.57 -1.18 6.80
C LYS A 84 14.72 -2.16 7.07
N GLN A 85 14.59 -3.04 8.08
CA GLN A 85 15.57 -4.11 8.31
C GLN A 85 15.66 -5.12 7.16
N SER A 86 14.60 -5.28 6.36
CA SER A 86 14.59 -6.22 5.23
C SER A 86 15.52 -5.81 4.07
N LEU A 87 15.98 -4.56 4.03
CA LEU A 87 16.77 -3.98 2.94
C LEU A 87 18.25 -4.36 3.01
N PRO A 88 18.97 -4.44 1.86
CA PRO A 88 18.51 -4.10 0.50
C PRO A 88 17.70 -5.19 -0.22
N GLU A 89 17.71 -6.44 0.25
CA GLU A 89 17.01 -7.57 -0.37
C GLU A 89 15.49 -7.32 -0.46
N GLY A 90 14.97 -6.66 0.57
CA GLY A 90 13.59 -6.22 0.71
C GLY A 90 12.67 -7.33 1.19
N HIS A 91 11.40 -7.19 0.85
CA HIS A 91 10.33 -8.06 1.30
C HIS A 91 9.33 -8.28 0.16
N SER A 92 8.48 -9.30 0.32
CA SER A 92 7.27 -9.45 -0.45
C SER A 92 6.06 -9.35 0.46
N TRP A 93 4.89 -9.10 -0.12
CA TRP A 93 3.64 -9.21 0.60
C TRP A 93 2.54 -9.75 -0.30
N GLU A 94 1.53 -10.32 0.33
CA GLU A 94 0.29 -10.79 -0.28
C GLU A 94 -0.89 -10.23 0.49
N ARG A 95 -1.90 -9.71 -0.20
CA ARG A 95 -3.07 -9.07 0.40
C ARG A 95 -4.35 -9.57 -0.25
N THR A 96 -5.36 -9.80 0.59
CA THR A 96 -6.75 -9.98 0.17
C THR A 96 -7.54 -8.73 0.52
N LEU A 97 -8.44 -8.32 -0.38
CA LEU A 97 -9.37 -7.22 -0.24
C LEU A 97 -10.79 -7.78 -0.39
N MET A 98 -11.58 -7.78 0.69
CA MET A 98 -12.95 -8.32 0.69
C MET A 98 -13.96 -7.19 0.88
N PHE A 99 -14.64 -6.79 -0.19
CA PHE A 99 -15.65 -5.73 -0.15
C PHE A 99 -17.00 -6.27 0.33
N GLU A 100 -17.78 -5.44 1.01
CA GLU A 100 -19.08 -5.84 1.56
C GLU A 100 -20.16 -6.12 0.51
N ASP A 101 -19.97 -5.63 -0.73
CA ASP A 101 -20.87 -5.86 -1.86
C ASP A 101 -20.54 -7.13 -2.68
N GLY A 102 -19.60 -7.94 -2.19
CA GLY A 102 -19.17 -9.19 -2.81
C GLY A 102 -18.00 -9.05 -3.78
N GLY A 103 -17.59 -7.82 -4.12
CA GLY A 103 -16.34 -7.59 -4.84
C GLY A 103 -15.15 -8.13 -4.03
N CYS A 104 -14.18 -8.74 -4.70
CA CYS A 104 -12.96 -9.18 -4.04
C CYS A 104 -11.73 -8.92 -4.90
N GLY A 105 -10.60 -8.73 -4.23
CA GLY A 105 -9.31 -8.54 -4.85
C GLY A 105 -8.21 -9.32 -4.14
N THR A 106 -7.25 -9.79 -4.92
CA THR A 106 -5.96 -10.26 -4.41
C THR A 106 -4.86 -9.44 -5.04
N ALA A 107 -3.84 -9.13 -4.25
CA ALA A 107 -2.67 -8.42 -4.70
C ALA A 107 -1.42 -9.04 -4.09
N SER A 108 -0.34 -9.05 -4.83
CA SER A 108 0.97 -9.37 -4.27
C SER A 108 2.00 -8.38 -4.80
N ALA A 109 3.07 -8.17 -4.05
CA ALA A 109 4.19 -7.40 -4.54
C ALA A 109 5.52 -7.88 -4.01
N HIS A 110 6.56 -7.59 -4.79
CA HIS A 110 7.95 -7.67 -4.40
C HIS A 110 8.54 -6.26 -4.35
N ILE A 111 9.21 -5.97 -3.23
CA ILE A 111 9.90 -4.71 -2.99
C ILE A 111 11.37 -5.01 -2.79
N SER A 112 12.22 -4.22 -3.43
CA SER A 112 13.66 -4.24 -3.26
C SER A 112 14.22 -2.82 -3.33
N LEU A 113 15.46 -2.65 -2.89
CA LEU A 113 16.19 -1.40 -2.99
C LEU A 113 17.35 -1.56 -3.98
N ASP A 114 17.31 -0.80 -5.07
CA ASP A 114 18.43 -0.64 -6.00
C ASP A 114 19.09 0.72 -5.72
N LYS A 115 20.24 0.68 -5.03
CA LYS A 115 20.94 1.87 -4.51
C LYS A 115 20.01 2.72 -3.63
N ASN A 116 19.47 3.82 -4.15
CA ASN A 116 18.57 4.74 -3.45
C ASN A 116 17.17 4.78 -4.11
N CYS A 117 16.84 3.78 -4.92
CA CYS A 117 15.59 3.67 -5.65
C CYS A 117 14.85 2.39 -5.23
N PHE A 118 13.69 2.53 -4.60
CA PHE A 118 12.81 1.39 -4.37
C PHE A 118 12.23 0.92 -5.69
N VAL A 119 12.22 -0.39 -5.90
CA VAL A 119 11.56 -1.04 -7.03
C VAL A 119 10.40 -1.85 -6.47
N HIS A 120 9.18 -1.49 -6.88
CA HIS A 120 7.95 -2.18 -6.49
C HIS A 120 7.32 -2.83 -7.72
N LYS A 121 7.25 -4.16 -7.71
CA LYS A 121 6.59 -4.94 -8.75
C LYS A 121 5.41 -5.66 -8.14
N SER A 122 4.21 -5.38 -8.63
CA SER A 122 2.98 -5.97 -8.10
C SER A 122 2.11 -6.61 -9.15
N THR A 123 1.26 -7.52 -8.72
CA THR A 123 0.13 -8.01 -9.50
C THR A 123 -1.17 -7.71 -8.76
N PHE A 124 -2.25 -7.48 -9.51
CA PHE A 124 -3.59 -7.27 -8.95
C PHE A 124 -4.63 -8.10 -9.71
N HIS A 125 -5.49 -8.80 -8.99
CA HIS A 125 -6.61 -9.52 -9.58
C HIS A 125 -7.89 -9.23 -8.80
N GLY A 126 -8.84 -8.54 -9.44
CA GLY A 126 -10.15 -8.20 -8.90
C GLY A 126 -11.27 -8.89 -9.64
N VAL A 127 -12.25 -9.44 -8.93
CA VAL A 127 -13.41 -10.12 -9.52
C VAL A 127 -14.67 -9.84 -8.73
N ASN A 128 -15.82 -10.20 -9.32
CA ASN A 128 -17.15 -10.11 -8.71
C ASN A 128 -17.58 -8.70 -8.28
N PHE A 129 -16.94 -7.64 -8.78
CA PHE A 129 -17.43 -6.29 -8.56
C PHE A 129 -18.78 -6.11 -9.28
N PRO A 130 -19.86 -5.73 -8.59
CA PRO A 130 -21.16 -5.56 -9.22
C PRO A 130 -21.10 -4.51 -10.33
N ALA A 131 -21.69 -4.79 -11.50
CA ALA A 131 -21.66 -3.85 -12.63
C ALA A 131 -22.27 -2.47 -12.29
N ASN A 132 -23.32 -2.48 -11.45
CA ASN A 132 -23.97 -1.26 -10.93
C ASN A 132 -23.38 -0.80 -9.58
N GLY A 133 -22.34 -1.47 -9.10
CA GLY A 133 -21.68 -1.17 -7.82
C GLY A 133 -20.78 0.07 -7.91
N PRO A 134 -20.44 0.67 -6.77
CA PRO A 134 -19.68 1.93 -6.73
C PRO A 134 -18.32 1.87 -7.41
N VAL A 135 -17.64 0.71 -7.36
CA VAL A 135 -16.35 0.50 -8.02
C VAL A 135 -16.48 0.56 -9.55
N MET A 136 -17.41 -0.20 -10.13
CA MET A 136 -17.60 -0.24 -11.59
C MET A 136 -18.27 1.03 -12.12
N GLN A 137 -19.07 1.71 -11.30
CA GLN A 137 -19.67 3.00 -11.61
C GLN A 137 -18.76 4.20 -11.31
N LYS A 138 -17.53 3.97 -10.82
CA LYS A 138 -16.53 5.00 -10.50
C LYS A 138 -17.03 6.09 -9.52
N LYS A 139 -17.87 5.69 -8.56
CA LYS A 139 -18.48 6.60 -7.55
C LYS A 139 -17.67 6.73 -6.27
N THR A 140 -16.41 6.33 -6.28
CA THR A 140 -15.53 6.31 -5.12
C THR A 140 -14.66 7.57 -5.11
N LEU A 141 -14.35 8.08 -3.92
CA LEU A 141 -13.66 9.36 -3.75
C LEU A 141 -12.22 9.18 -3.25
N ASN A 142 -12.07 8.51 -2.11
CA ASN A 142 -10.80 8.15 -1.47
C ASN A 142 -11.06 7.16 -0.34
N TRP A 143 -10.00 6.59 0.21
CA TRP A 143 -10.08 5.84 1.46
C TRP A 143 -10.12 6.79 2.67
N GLU A 144 -10.90 6.42 3.69
CA GLU A 144 -10.79 7.02 5.02
C GLU A 144 -9.41 6.70 5.63
N PRO A 145 -8.90 7.53 6.57
CA PRO A 145 -7.78 7.14 7.42
C PRO A 145 -8.06 5.81 8.11
N SER A 146 -7.04 4.98 8.30
CA SER A 146 -7.21 3.66 8.90
C SER A 146 -6.07 3.28 9.82
N SER A 147 -6.31 2.24 10.61
CA SER A 147 -5.38 1.70 11.59
C SER A 147 -5.27 0.20 11.36
N GLU A 148 -4.13 -0.25 10.87
CA GLU A 148 -3.86 -1.67 10.64
C GLU A 148 -3.24 -2.28 11.89
N LEU A 149 -3.85 -3.37 12.36
CA LEU A 149 -3.28 -4.21 13.39
C LEU A 149 -2.16 -5.05 12.77
N ILE A 150 -0.94 -4.88 13.28
CA ILE A 150 0.20 -5.71 12.92
C ILE A 150 0.45 -6.74 14.00
N THR A 151 0.47 -8.02 13.61
CA THR A 151 0.81 -9.15 14.48
C THR A 151 2.07 -9.85 13.98
N ALA A 152 2.95 -10.22 14.90
CA ALA A 152 4.19 -10.93 14.60
C ALA A 152 4.06 -12.42 14.93
N GLY A 153 4.48 -13.29 14.00
CA GLY A 153 4.49 -14.74 14.20
C GLY A 153 5.23 -15.46 13.07
N ASP A 154 5.91 -16.56 13.39
CA ASP A 154 6.59 -17.43 12.40
C ASP A 154 7.55 -16.70 11.44
N GLY A 155 8.22 -15.63 11.93
CA GLY A 155 9.17 -14.83 11.15
C GLY A 155 8.53 -13.90 10.10
N ILE A 156 7.20 -13.81 10.06
CA ILE A 156 6.44 -12.91 9.19
C ILE A 156 5.61 -11.93 10.01
N LEU A 157 5.18 -10.84 9.37
CA LEU A 157 4.14 -9.98 9.91
C LEU A 157 2.82 -10.23 9.20
N LYS A 158 1.72 -10.22 9.96
CA LYS A 158 0.36 -10.16 9.41
C LYS A 158 -0.25 -8.80 9.73
N GLY A 159 -1.00 -8.26 8.78
CA GLY A 159 -1.69 -7.00 8.90
C GLY A 159 -3.18 -7.17 8.64
N ASP A 160 -4.02 -6.70 9.55
CA ASP A 160 -5.47 -6.76 9.42
C ASP A 160 -6.08 -5.38 9.63
N VAL A 161 -6.94 -4.96 8.70
CA VAL A 161 -7.60 -3.65 8.76
C VAL A 161 -8.96 -3.68 8.07
N THR A 162 -9.98 -3.15 8.76
CA THR A 162 -11.26 -2.80 8.11
C THR A 162 -11.13 -1.40 7.53
N MET A 163 -11.09 -1.32 6.20
CA MET A 163 -11.00 -0.10 5.42
C MET A 163 -12.39 0.40 5.03
N PHE A 164 -12.52 1.71 4.83
CA PHE A 164 -13.75 2.33 4.34
C PHE A 164 -13.43 3.23 3.14
N LEU A 165 -14.04 2.93 2.00
CA LEU A 165 -13.94 3.73 0.80
C LEU A 165 -15.09 4.73 0.77
N MET A 166 -14.79 6.01 0.73
CA MET A 166 -15.80 7.07 0.67
C MET A 166 -16.47 7.08 -0.70
N LEU A 167 -17.79 7.24 -0.70
CA LEU A 167 -18.61 7.28 -1.90
C LEU A 167 -19.22 8.66 -2.11
N GLU A 168 -19.56 8.97 -3.36
CA GLU A 168 -20.48 10.06 -3.67
C GLU A 168 -21.79 9.91 -2.86
N GLY A 169 -22.33 11.03 -2.37
CA GLY A 169 -23.51 11.02 -1.51
C GLY A 169 -23.24 10.72 -0.03
N GLY A 170 -21.97 10.56 0.39
CA GLY A 170 -21.58 10.50 1.80
C GLY A 170 -21.65 9.10 2.44
N HIS A 171 -21.94 8.08 1.65
CA HIS A 171 -21.89 6.68 2.08
C HIS A 171 -20.45 6.14 2.09
N ARG A 172 -20.27 4.94 2.66
CA ARG A 172 -19.00 4.22 2.69
C ARG A 172 -19.19 2.82 2.12
N LEU A 173 -18.19 2.33 1.40
CA LEU A 173 -18.05 0.93 1.03
C LEU A 173 -16.98 0.30 1.93
N LYS A 174 -17.36 -0.64 2.78
CA LYS A 174 -16.44 -1.37 3.65
C LYS A 174 -15.62 -2.37 2.83
N CYS A 175 -14.33 -2.48 3.16
CA CYS A 175 -13.44 -3.51 2.64
C CYS A 175 -12.53 -4.04 3.75
N GLN A 176 -12.51 -5.36 3.97
CA GLN A 176 -11.55 -5.97 4.89
C GLN A 176 -10.26 -6.28 4.14
N PHE A 177 -9.13 -5.78 4.65
CA PHE A 177 -7.81 -6.19 4.20
C PHE A 177 -7.20 -7.17 5.19
N THR A 178 -6.59 -8.22 4.65
CA THR A 178 -5.67 -9.11 5.36
C THR A 178 -4.41 -9.24 4.53
N THR A 179 -3.26 -8.99 5.15
CA THR A 179 -1.95 -8.92 4.49
C THR A 179 -0.96 -9.81 5.20
N SER A 180 -0.12 -10.53 4.45
CA SER A 180 1.08 -11.18 4.97
C SER A 180 2.32 -10.48 4.41
N TYR A 181 3.26 -10.09 5.26
CA TYR A 181 4.52 -9.46 4.89
C TYR A 181 5.69 -10.39 5.22
N LYS A 182 6.56 -10.63 4.24
CA LYS A 182 7.67 -11.58 4.34
C LYS A 182 8.98 -10.95 3.89
N ALA A 183 9.87 -10.68 4.85
CA ALA A 183 11.24 -10.28 4.59
C ALA A 183 12.00 -11.41 3.88
N LYS A 184 12.91 -11.04 2.97
CA LYS A 184 13.76 -12.01 2.25
C LYS A 184 14.98 -12.47 3.07
N LYS A 185 15.12 -11.97 4.29
CA LYS A 185 16.15 -12.37 5.26
C LYS A 185 15.58 -12.34 6.67
N ALA A 186 16.27 -12.98 7.60
CA ALA A 186 15.94 -12.89 9.02
C ALA A 186 16.08 -11.45 9.51
N VAL A 187 15.07 -10.96 10.23
CA VAL A 187 15.02 -9.63 10.83
C VAL A 187 14.53 -9.73 12.26
N LYS A 188 14.82 -8.72 13.09
CA LYS A 188 14.28 -8.67 14.45
C LYS A 188 12.78 -8.36 14.37
N MET A 189 11.97 -9.25 14.94
CA MET A 189 10.52 -9.08 14.98
C MET A 189 10.12 -7.95 15.94
N PRO A 190 9.24 -7.03 15.54
CA PRO A 190 8.58 -6.12 16.46
C PRO A 190 7.55 -6.84 17.33
N PRO A 191 7.12 -6.25 18.46
CA PRO A 191 5.90 -6.67 19.12
C PRO A 191 4.68 -6.42 18.22
N ASN A 192 3.52 -6.93 18.63
CA ASN A 192 2.26 -6.50 18.02
C ASN A 192 2.10 -4.98 18.21
N HIS A 193 1.65 -4.29 17.16
CA HIS A 193 1.55 -2.84 17.13
C HIS A 193 0.49 -2.40 16.12
N ILE A 194 0.26 -1.11 16.01
CA ILE A 194 -0.67 -0.53 15.04
C ILE A 194 0.14 0.31 14.04
N ILE A 195 -0.27 0.32 12.78
CA ILE A 195 0.17 1.33 11.81
C ILE A 195 -1.04 2.15 11.40
N GLU A 196 -0.99 3.45 11.67
CA GLU A 196 -1.96 4.41 11.18
C GLU A 196 -1.56 4.93 9.82
N HIS A 197 -2.57 5.18 9.00
CA HIS A 197 -2.39 5.59 7.62
C HIS A 197 -3.35 6.70 7.24
N ARG A 198 -2.84 7.58 6.37
CA ARG A 198 -3.67 8.48 5.58
C ARG A 198 -3.15 8.51 4.15
N LEU A 199 -4.00 8.13 3.22
CA LEU A 199 -3.72 8.24 1.79
C LEU A 199 -4.66 9.25 1.15
N VAL A 200 -4.16 10.00 0.17
CA VAL A 200 -4.93 10.98 -0.59
C VAL A 200 -4.60 10.81 -2.06
N ARG A 201 -5.57 10.31 -2.83
CA ARG A 201 -5.55 10.30 -4.29
C ARG A 201 -5.99 11.66 -4.85
N LYS A 202 -5.34 12.12 -5.92
CA LYS A 202 -5.77 13.23 -6.78
C LYS A 202 -5.53 12.88 -8.25
N GLU A 203 -6.43 13.34 -9.12
CA GLU A 203 -6.20 13.28 -10.57
C GLU A 203 -5.30 14.46 -11.00
N VAL A 204 -4.27 14.19 -11.80
CA VAL A 204 -3.32 15.20 -12.29
C VAL A 204 -3.04 14.95 -13.77
N ALA A 205 -3.75 15.68 -14.64
CA ALA A 205 -3.70 15.50 -16.09
C ALA A 205 -3.99 14.04 -16.49
N ASP A 206 -3.02 13.34 -17.08
CA ASP A 206 -3.08 11.94 -17.49
C ASP A 206 -2.46 10.98 -16.45
N ALA A 207 -2.11 11.47 -15.26
CA ALA A 207 -1.63 10.69 -14.11
C ALA A 207 -2.60 10.72 -12.93
N VAL A 208 -2.47 9.70 -12.09
CA VAL A 208 -3.03 9.67 -10.75
C VAL A 208 -1.90 9.94 -9.75
N GLN A 209 -2.02 11.01 -8.97
CA GLN A 209 -1.10 11.30 -7.88
C GLN A 209 -1.63 10.71 -6.58
N ILE A 210 -0.76 10.09 -5.79
CA ILE A 210 -1.09 9.61 -4.44
C ILE A 210 -0.08 10.11 -3.44
N GLN A 211 -0.56 10.69 -2.34
CA GLN A 211 0.24 11.04 -1.17
C GLN A 211 -0.13 10.11 -0.02
N GLU A 212 0.86 9.58 0.70
CA GLU A 212 0.64 8.76 1.90
C GLU A 212 1.47 9.30 3.07
N HIS A 213 0.87 9.25 4.25
CA HIS A 213 1.56 9.34 5.53
C HIS A 213 1.22 8.10 6.37
N ALA A 214 2.24 7.43 6.93
CA ALA A 214 2.07 6.27 7.79
C ALA A 214 2.95 6.36 9.05
N VAL A 215 2.38 6.00 10.20
CA VAL A 215 3.04 6.06 11.52
C VAL A 215 2.74 4.77 12.29
N ALA A 216 3.78 4.10 12.78
CA ALA A 216 3.65 2.96 13.68
C ALA A 216 3.52 3.43 15.14
N LYS A 217 2.66 2.77 15.90
CA LYS A 217 2.41 3.07 17.32
C LYS A 217 2.37 1.80 18.13
N HIS A 218 2.94 1.87 19.33
CA HIS A 218 2.72 0.85 20.36
C HIS A 218 1.23 0.76 20.72
N PHE A 219 0.80 -0.40 21.20
CA PHE A 219 -0.47 -0.48 21.91
C PHE A 219 -0.37 0.33 23.21
N ILE A 220 -1.29 1.27 23.37
CA ILE A 220 -1.44 2.03 24.62
C ILE A 220 -2.73 1.52 25.25
N VAL A 221 -2.64 1.04 26.49
CA VAL A 221 -3.78 0.62 27.32
C VAL A 221 -4.08 1.73 28.33
#